data_AF-A0A5P9CRL1-F1
#
_entry.id   AF-A0A5P9CRL1-F1
#
_cell.length_a   1.000
_cell.length_b   1.000
_cell.length_c   1.000
_cell.angle_alpha   90.00
_cell.angle_beta   90.00
_cell.angle_gamma   90.00
#
_symmetry.space_group_name_H-M   'P 1'
#
loop_
_entity.id
_entity.type
_entity.pdbx_description
1 polymer ?
#
loop_
_entity_poly.entity_id
_entity_poly.type
_entity_poly.pdbx_seq_one_letter_code
_entity_poly.pdbx_strand_id
1 'polypeptide(L)'
;MVHQVTRFSDAYAAWENWNLTSFEIRSEYVLGFKQALQGVEPALAAVIDYHYQHSAQLLSKTHEMPGPTGETNELYTAGRGVALIIQDHVSQSAQQAAIAQLTCALLAGNSVIVCSDDIDLIKALETTAKSASLPINLLQFASLDAYHQLLESDVRSVGYIGNQEVERNINRQLAKRTGAIVGLVSETDVELIPVAHDPHLSLRFITERTRTINITAVGGNATLLELGSETH
;
A
#
# COMPACT_ATOMS: atom_id res chain seq x y z
N MET A 1 15.48 -6.91 19.59
CA MET A 1 14.83 -5.59 19.76
C MET A 1 15.33 -4.54 18.78
N VAL A 2 16.61 -4.13 18.76
CA VAL A 2 17.10 -3.02 17.90
C VAL A 2 16.84 -3.27 16.40
N HIS A 3 17.06 -4.50 15.92
CA HIS A 3 16.96 -4.82 14.49
C HIS A 3 15.58 -4.55 13.87
N GLN A 4 14.47 -4.85 14.55
CA GLN A 4 13.13 -4.62 13.97
C GLN A 4 12.69 -3.17 14.04
N VAL A 5 13.18 -2.42 15.04
CA VAL A 5 12.96 -0.97 15.12
C VAL A 5 13.66 -0.29 13.94
N THR A 6 14.91 -0.66 13.65
CA THR A 6 15.64 -0.16 12.47
C THR A 6 14.91 -0.53 11.18
N ARG A 7 14.49 -1.79 11.03
CA ARG A 7 13.74 -2.26 9.86
C ARG A 7 12.47 -1.44 9.59
N PHE A 8 11.70 -1.17 10.65
CA PHE A 8 10.51 -0.33 10.55
C PHE A 8 10.86 1.11 10.15
N SER A 9 11.84 1.72 10.81
CA SER A 9 12.28 3.09 10.49
C SER A 9 12.75 3.23 9.04
N ASP A 10 13.49 2.24 8.53
CA ASP A 10 13.94 2.19 7.14
C ASP A 10 12.77 2.08 6.17
N ALA A 11 11.78 1.21 6.47
CA ALA A 11 10.57 1.08 5.67
C ALA A 11 9.72 2.35 5.70
N TYR A 12 9.66 3.02 6.85
CA TYR A 12 8.95 4.27 7.03
C TYR A 12 9.58 5.39 6.18
N ALA A 13 10.90 5.55 6.22
CA ALA A 13 11.61 6.53 5.40
C ALA A 13 11.47 6.25 3.89
N ALA A 14 11.46 4.98 3.48
CA ALA A 14 11.18 4.60 2.09
C ALA A 14 9.75 4.98 1.67
N TRP A 15 8.77 4.76 2.56
CA TRP A 15 7.37 5.12 2.32
C TRP A 15 7.16 6.61 2.09
N GLU A 16 7.87 7.50 2.80
CA GLU A 16 7.71 8.95 2.65
C GLU A 16 7.92 9.41 1.19
N ASN A 17 8.90 8.83 0.50
CA ASN A 17 9.16 9.12 -0.91
C ASN A 17 8.23 8.33 -1.84
N TRP A 18 7.98 7.06 -1.51
CA TRP A 18 7.13 6.19 -2.33
C TRP A 18 5.68 6.68 -2.41
N ASN A 19 5.15 7.20 -1.31
CA ASN A 19 3.79 7.74 -1.23
C ASN A 19 3.59 9.01 -2.08
N LEU A 20 4.67 9.75 -2.37
CA LEU A 20 4.65 10.93 -3.23
C LEU A 20 4.84 10.58 -4.72
N THR A 21 5.29 9.37 -5.01
CA THR A 21 5.49 8.88 -6.39
C THR A 21 4.13 8.66 -7.05
N SER A 22 3.91 9.08 -8.29
CA SER A 22 2.61 8.92 -8.97
C SER A 22 2.27 7.44 -9.21
N PHE A 23 0.99 7.12 -9.39
CA PHE A 23 0.56 5.73 -9.62
C PHE A 23 1.22 5.12 -10.86
N GLU A 24 1.44 5.92 -11.90
CA GLU A 24 2.10 5.52 -13.15
C GLU A 24 3.54 5.07 -12.88
N ILE A 25 4.33 5.90 -12.20
CA ILE A 25 5.73 5.57 -11.87
C ILE A 25 5.78 4.37 -10.92
N ARG A 26 4.89 4.31 -9.92
CA ARG A 26 4.82 3.14 -9.03
C ARG A 26 4.54 1.85 -9.81
N SER A 27 3.67 1.94 -10.81
CA SER A 27 3.33 0.83 -11.69
C SER A 27 4.53 0.38 -12.53
N GLU A 28 5.36 1.29 -13.02
CA GLU A 28 6.58 0.93 -13.77
C GLU A 28 7.54 0.08 -12.92
N TYR A 29 7.77 0.47 -11.67
CA TYR A 29 8.59 -0.33 -10.73
C TYR A 29 7.98 -1.70 -10.45
N VAL A 30 6.66 -1.78 -10.20
CA VAL A 30 5.96 -3.05 -9.93
C VAL A 30 5.96 -3.95 -11.17
N LEU A 31 5.82 -3.40 -12.37
CA LEU A 31 5.90 -4.14 -13.62
C LEU A 31 7.33 -4.62 -13.93
N GLY A 32 8.35 -3.81 -13.60
CA GLY A 32 9.75 -4.25 -13.64
C GLY A 32 10.01 -5.42 -12.69
N PHE A 33 9.46 -5.35 -11.47
CA PHE A 33 9.49 -6.46 -10.51
C PHE A 33 8.78 -7.71 -11.04
N LYS A 34 7.59 -7.55 -11.62
CA LYS A 34 6.84 -8.62 -12.29
C LYS A 34 7.66 -9.28 -13.40
N GLN A 35 8.31 -8.48 -14.25
CA GLN A 35 9.10 -8.99 -15.37
C GLN A 35 10.31 -9.81 -14.89
N ALA A 36 10.98 -9.35 -13.82
CA ALA A 36 12.05 -10.11 -13.20
C ALA A 36 11.53 -11.41 -12.55
N LEU A 37 10.36 -11.37 -11.92
CA LEU A 37 9.74 -12.56 -11.30
C LEU A 37 9.25 -13.56 -12.35
N GLN A 38 8.83 -13.11 -13.53
CA GLN A 38 8.34 -13.95 -14.62
C GLN A 38 9.33 -15.05 -15.02
N GLY A 39 10.64 -14.80 -14.91
CA GLY A 39 11.68 -15.78 -15.22
C GLY A 39 11.99 -16.77 -14.09
N VAL A 40 11.51 -16.50 -12.87
CA VAL A 40 11.76 -17.32 -11.67
C VAL A 40 10.49 -18.07 -11.27
N GLU A 41 9.39 -17.35 -11.08
CA GLU A 41 8.08 -17.87 -10.65
C GLU A 41 6.94 -17.30 -11.53
N PRO A 42 6.68 -17.89 -12.71
CA PRO A 42 5.67 -17.40 -13.66
C PRO A 42 4.26 -17.30 -13.07
N ALA A 43 3.90 -18.24 -12.20
CA ALA A 43 2.58 -18.27 -11.57
C ALA A 43 2.36 -17.07 -10.64
N LEU A 44 3.38 -16.68 -9.87
CA LEU A 44 3.32 -15.51 -9.00
C LEU A 44 3.35 -14.21 -9.82
N ALA A 45 4.11 -14.16 -10.91
CA ALA A 45 4.11 -13.01 -11.82
C ALA A 45 2.73 -12.75 -12.45
N ALA A 46 1.93 -13.80 -12.70
CA ALA A 46 0.55 -13.66 -13.19
C ALA A 46 -0.38 -12.99 -12.14
N VAL A 47 -0.18 -13.28 -10.85
CA VAL A 47 -0.91 -12.61 -9.76
C VAL A 47 -0.62 -11.10 -9.74
N ILE A 48 0.64 -10.72 -9.95
CA ILE A 48 1.03 -9.30 -10.03
C ILE A 48 0.32 -8.60 -11.20
N ASP A 49 0.30 -9.26 -12.37
CA ASP A 49 -0.38 -8.74 -13.57
C ASP A 49 -1.88 -8.53 -13.33
N TYR A 50 -2.54 -9.52 -12.72
CA TYR A 50 -3.95 -9.44 -12.35
C TYR A 50 -4.24 -8.23 -11.45
N HIS A 51 -3.49 -8.05 -10.36
CA HIS A 51 -3.75 -6.93 -9.44
C HIS A 51 -3.33 -5.57 -10.00
N TYR A 52 -2.31 -5.53 -10.89
CA TYR A 52 -1.98 -4.31 -11.61
C TYR A 52 -3.15 -3.82 -12.46
N GLN A 53 -3.73 -4.70 -13.29
CA GLN A 53 -4.83 -4.33 -14.19
C GLN A 53 -6.03 -3.76 -13.43
N HIS A 54 -6.41 -4.37 -12.31
CA HIS A 54 -7.53 -3.90 -11.49
C HIS A 54 -7.18 -2.62 -10.70
N SER A 55 -5.99 -2.56 -10.10
CA SER A 55 -5.56 -1.39 -9.34
C SER A 55 -5.41 -0.16 -10.24
N ALA A 56 -5.01 -0.33 -11.51
CA ALA A 56 -4.94 0.76 -12.46
C ALA A 56 -6.31 1.41 -12.70
N GLN A 57 -7.41 0.65 -12.66
CA GLN A 57 -8.76 1.19 -12.81
C GLN A 57 -9.23 1.92 -11.54
N LEU A 58 -8.80 1.46 -10.37
CA LEU A 58 -9.28 1.94 -9.08
C LEU A 58 -8.46 3.09 -8.50
N LEU A 59 -7.14 3.12 -8.74
CA LEU A 59 -6.19 3.97 -8.03
C LEU A 59 -5.55 5.06 -8.88
N SER A 60 -5.57 4.94 -10.21
CA SER A 60 -4.85 5.88 -11.09
C SER A 60 -5.51 7.26 -11.18
N LYS A 61 -6.84 7.32 -11.06
CA LYS A 61 -7.59 8.53 -11.34
C LYS A 61 -7.74 9.41 -10.10
N THR A 62 -7.41 10.69 -10.26
CA THR A 62 -7.87 11.74 -9.36
C THR A 62 -9.28 12.18 -9.77
N HIS A 63 -10.20 12.23 -8.81
CA HIS A 63 -11.59 12.57 -9.01
C HIS A 63 -11.81 14.05 -8.68
N GLU A 64 -12.26 14.84 -9.65
CA GLU A 64 -12.74 16.19 -9.37
C GLU A 64 -14.04 16.12 -8.58
N MET A 65 -14.09 16.89 -7.49
CA MET A 65 -15.22 16.97 -6.57
C MET A 65 -15.95 18.30 -6.76
N PRO A 66 -17.27 18.35 -6.54
CA PRO A 66 -18.02 19.60 -6.64
C PRO A 66 -17.48 20.66 -5.66
N GLY A 67 -17.45 21.92 -6.11
CA GLY A 67 -16.95 23.05 -5.33
C GLY A 67 -17.49 24.39 -5.83
N PRO A 68 -17.34 25.47 -5.03
CA PRO A 68 -17.65 26.82 -5.46
C PRO A 68 -16.67 27.33 -6.53
N THR A 69 -17.05 28.41 -7.23
CA THR A 69 -16.15 29.11 -8.16
C THR A 69 -14.91 29.64 -7.43
N GLY A 70 -13.73 29.51 -8.06
CA GLY A 70 -12.46 29.87 -7.43
C GLY A 70 -11.90 28.78 -6.50
N GLU A 71 -12.47 27.58 -6.53
CA GLU A 71 -11.98 26.44 -5.76
C GLU A 71 -11.83 25.22 -6.68
N THR A 72 -10.71 24.50 -6.54
CA THR A 72 -10.54 23.17 -7.11
C THR A 72 -10.52 22.16 -5.98
N ASN A 73 -11.42 21.18 -6.03
CA ASN A 73 -11.50 20.07 -5.10
C ASN A 73 -11.20 18.77 -5.81
N GLU A 74 -10.30 17.99 -5.24
CA GLU A 74 -9.88 16.69 -5.79
C GLU A 74 -9.92 15.64 -4.69
N LEU A 75 -10.40 14.45 -5.03
CA LEU A 75 -10.33 13.23 -4.24
C LEU A 75 -9.37 12.26 -4.93
N TYR A 76 -8.39 11.77 -4.19
CA TYR A 76 -7.41 10.81 -4.69
C TYR A 76 -7.04 9.79 -3.61
N THR A 77 -6.38 8.71 -4.01
CA THR A 77 -5.91 7.66 -3.10
C THR A 77 -4.44 7.84 -2.77
N ALA A 78 -4.04 7.47 -1.56
CA ALA A 78 -2.66 7.46 -1.12
C ALA A 78 -2.36 6.23 -0.26
N GLY A 79 -1.07 5.91 -0.11
CA GLY A 79 -0.62 4.86 0.77
C GLY A 79 -0.90 5.20 2.22
N ARG A 80 -1.22 4.18 3.01
CA ARG A 80 -1.51 4.35 4.44
C ARG A 80 -0.23 4.50 5.27
N GLY A 81 0.87 3.86 4.88
CA GLY A 81 2.10 3.80 5.66
C GLY A 81 2.95 2.58 5.34
N VAL A 82 3.61 2.06 6.38
CA VAL A 82 4.25 0.73 6.33
C VAL A 82 3.18 -0.36 6.44
N ALA A 83 3.15 -1.24 5.45
CA ALA A 83 2.34 -2.45 5.41
C ALA A 83 3.14 -3.65 5.93
N LEU A 84 2.55 -4.40 6.86
CA LEU A 84 3.12 -5.64 7.38
C LEU A 84 2.36 -6.83 6.80
N ILE A 85 3.03 -7.69 6.03
CA ILE A 85 2.42 -8.91 5.46
C ILE A 85 2.99 -10.10 6.23
N ILE A 86 2.11 -10.89 6.82
CA ILE A 86 2.45 -12.03 7.65
C ILE A 86 1.97 -13.29 6.93
N GLN A 87 2.91 -14.11 6.46
CA GLN A 87 2.61 -15.37 5.82
C GLN A 87 2.98 -16.52 6.78
N ASP A 88 1.97 -17.09 7.40
CA ASP A 88 2.08 -18.19 8.37
C ASP A 88 2.03 -19.57 7.67
N HIS A 89 1.31 -19.67 6.56
CA HIS A 89 1.20 -20.89 5.74
C HIS A 89 2.01 -20.82 4.45
N VAL A 90 2.70 -21.90 4.07
CA VAL A 90 3.66 -21.97 2.94
C VAL A 90 3.15 -22.72 1.70
N SER A 91 1.85 -22.94 1.56
CA SER A 91 1.29 -23.57 0.36
C SER A 91 1.40 -22.66 -0.87
N GLN A 92 1.33 -23.23 -2.08
CA GLN A 92 1.37 -22.44 -3.33
C GLN A 92 0.26 -21.38 -3.39
N SER A 93 -0.96 -21.72 -2.98
CA SER A 93 -2.06 -20.76 -2.88
C SER A 93 -1.76 -19.66 -1.85
N ALA A 94 -1.16 -20.01 -0.70
CA ALA A 94 -0.76 -19.02 0.30
C ALA A 94 0.33 -18.06 -0.23
N GLN A 95 1.28 -18.57 -1.03
CA GLN A 95 2.26 -17.73 -1.73
C GLN A 95 1.57 -16.77 -2.70
N GLN A 96 0.58 -17.24 -3.47
CA GLN A 96 -0.23 -16.37 -4.35
C GLN A 96 -0.95 -15.27 -3.55
N ALA A 97 -1.55 -15.61 -2.41
CA ALA A 97 -2.20 -14.64 -1.54
C ALA A 97 -1.22 -13.61 -0.94
N ALA A 98 -0.01 -14.03 -0.56
CA ALA A 98 1.03 -13.14 -0.09
C ALA A 98 1.47 -12.15 -1.20
N ILE A 99 1.63 -12.62 -2.44
CA ILE A 99 1.97 -11.79 -3.61
C ILE A 99 0.85 -10.84 -3.99
N ALA A 100 -0.40 -11.27 -3.87
CA ALA A 100 -1.57 -10.42 -4.08
C ALA A 100 -1.55 -9.21 -3.12
N GLN A 101 -1.45 -9.48 -1.81
CA GLN A 101 -1.41 -8.43 -0.79
C GLN A 101 -0.17 -7.53 -0.93
N LEU A 102 1.00 -8.10 -1.24
CA LEU A 102 2.24 -7.35 -1.47
C LEU A 102 2.09 -6.39 -2.63
N THR A 103 1.59 -6.89 -3.76
CA THR A 103 1.41 -6.11 -4.99
C THR A 103 0.43 -4.97 -4.77
N CYS A 104 -0.72 -5.28 -4.18
CA CYS A 104 -1.74 -4.28 -3.84
C CYS A 104 -1.20 -3.22 -2.90
N ALA A 105 -0.43 -3.59 -1.88
CA ALA A 105 0.18 -2.66 -0.94
C ALA A 105 1.17 -1.70 -1.63
N LEU A 106 2.06 -2.22 -2.50
CA LEU A 106 3.02 -1.41 -3.25
C LEU A 106 2.32 -0.44 -4.22
N LEU A 107 1.36 -0.92 -5.01
CA LEU A 107 0.60 -0.09 -5.97
C LEU A 107 -0.22 1.00 -5.26
N ALA A 108 -0.77 0.69 -4.08
CA ALA A 108 -1.45 1.63 -3.21
C ALA A 108 -0.53 2.73 -2.63
N GLY A 109 0.79 2.59 -2.74
CA GLY A 109 1.75 3.58 -2.23
C GLY A 109 2.28 3.28 -0.82
N ASN A 110 2.21 2.04 -0.36
CA ASN A 110 2.79 1.61 0.92
C ASN A 110 4.21 1.04 0.72
N SER A 111 5.06 1.16 1.73
CA SER A 111 6.23 0.27 1.85
C SER A 111 5.80 -1.04 2.51
N VAL A 112 6.53 -2.13 2.29
CA VAL A 112 6.12 -3.48 2.69
C VAL A 112 7.22 -4.18 3.46
N ILE A 113 6.85 -4.74 4.61
CA ILE A 113 7.66 -5.71 5.34
C ILE A 113 6.93 -7.05 5.30
N VAL A 114 7.57 -8.08 4.75
CA VAL A 114 7.05 -9.45 4.72
C VAL A 114 7.69 -10.25 5.85
N CYS A 115 6.87 -10.85 6.72
CA CYS A 115 7.28 -11.80 7.74
C CYS A 115 6.86 -13.20 7.32
N SER A 116 7.83 -14.06 7.05
CA SER A 116 7.60 -15.44 6.61
C SER A 116 8.84 -16.30 6.90
N ASP A 117 8.64 -17.60 7.03
CA ASP A 117 9.70 -18.61 7.06
C ASP A 117 9.73 -19.45 5.75
N ASP A 118 9.00 -19.02 4.72
CA ASP A 118 9.05 -19.59 3.37
C ASP A 118 10.36 -19.17 2.67
N ILE A 119 11.38 -19.99 2.85
CA ILE A 119 12.74 -19.73 2.36
C ILE A 119 12.76 -19.58 0.82
N ASP A 120 11.99 -20.39 0.11
CA ASP A 120 11.98 -20.40 -1.35
C ASP A 120 11.31 -19.13 -1.90
N LEU A 121 10.15 -18.76 -1.34
CA LEU A 121 9.48 -17.51 -1.69
C LEU A 121 10.37 -16.29 -1.38
N ILE A 122 10.91 -16.19 -0.17
CA ILE A 122 11.75 -15.06 0.24
C ILE A 122 12.96 -14.94 -0.70
N LYS A 123 13.66 -16.05 -0.98
CA LYS A 123 14.82 -16.05 -1.85
C LYS A 123 14.48 -15.60 -3.27
N ALA A 124 13.35 -16.05 -3.81
CA ALA A 124 12.87 -15.61 -5.12
C ALA A 124 12.62 -14.08 -5.11
N LEU A 125 11.87 -13.58 -4.12
CA LEU A 125 11.53 -12.16 -4.04
C LEU A 125 12.73 -11.26 -3.77
N GLU A 126 13.68 -11.67 -2.94
CA GLU A 126 14.93 -10.92 -2.72
C GLU A 126 15.77 -10.82 -3.98
N THR A 127 15.87 -11.92 -4.73
CA THR A 127 16.63 -11.96 -6.00
C THR A 127 15.96 -11.05 -7.03
N THR A 128 14.64 -11.12 -7.13
CA THR A 128 13.84 -10.26 -8.01
C THR A 128 13.90 -8.80 -7.61
N ALA A 129 13.83 -8.47 -6.32
CA ALA A 129 13.89 -7.08 -5.85
C ALA A 129 15.22 -6.42 -6.20
N LYS A 130 16.33 -7.19 -6.11
CA LYS A 130 17.67 -6.72 -6.50
C LYS A 130 17.80 -6.45 -7.99
N SER A 131 17.16 -7.25 -8.84
CA SER A 131 17.23 -7.06 -10.31
C SER A 131 16.23 -6.02 -10.82
N ALA A 132 15.09 -5.86 -10.16
CA ALA A 132 14.00 -4.96 -10.57
C ALA A 132 14.21 -3.48 -10.22
N SER A 133 15.32 -3.13 -9.56
CA SER A 133 15.65 -1.74 -9.16
C SER A 133 14.57 -1.06 -8.31
N LEU A 134 13.91 -1.82 -7.42
CA LEU A 134 12.99 -1.22 -6.45
C LEU A 134 13.75 -0.21 -5.55
N PRO A 135 13.09 0.89 -5.13
CA PRO A 135 13.67 1.80 -4.15
C PRO A 135 14.18 1.06 -2.91
N ILE A 136 15.31 1.52 -2.38
CA ILE A 136 15.93 0.92 -1.20
C ILE A 136 14.94 0.90 -0.03
N ASN A 137 14.92 -0.21 0.72
CA ASN A 137 14.07 -0.41 1.89
C ASN A 137 12.55 -0.39 1.62
N LEU A 138 12.10 -0.32 0.36
CA LEU A 138 10.67 -0.34 0.01
C LEU A 138 10.03 -1.71 0.29
N LEU A 139 10.76 -2.78 0.00
CA LEU A 139 10.36 -4.16 0.25
C LEU A 139 11.43 -4.84 1.11
N GLN A 140 11.04 -5.32 2.29
CA GLN A 140 11.95 -5.95 3.25
C GLN A 140 11.40 -7.28 3.75
N PHE A 141 12.28 -8.21 4.11
CA PHE A 141 11.91 -9.55 4.55
C PHE A 141 12.44 -9.85 5.95
N ALA A 142 11.59 -10.40 6.82
CA ALA A 142 11.92 -10.84 8.17
C ALA A 142 11.40 -12.27 8.40
N SER A 143 11.95 -12.96 9.41
CA SER A 143 11.40 -14.24 9.87
C SER A 143 9.97 -14.08 10.38
N LEU A 144 9.20 -15.16 10.38
CA LEU A 144 7.81 -15.14 10.84
C LEU A 144 7.71 -14.56 12.27
N ASP A 145 8.53 -15.05 13.20
CA ASP A 145 8.53 -14.60 14.61
C ASP A 145 8.71 -13.08 14.81
N ALA A 146 9.25 -12.36 13.82
CA ALA A 146 9.44 -10.92 13.91
C ALA A 146 8.12 -10.12 13.90
N TYR A 147 7.01 -10.70 13.40
CA TYR A 147 5.76 -9.95 13.24
C TYR A 147 5.23 -9.43 14.57
N HIS A 148 5.41 -10.17 15.67
CA HIS A 148 4.96 -9.75 17.00
C HIS A 148 5.53 -8.40 17.39
N GLN A 149 6.84 -8.21 17.18
CA GLN A 149 7.52 -6.95 17.49
C GLN A 149 7.13 -5.85 16.49
N LEU A 150 6.96 -6.19 15.21
CA LEU A 150 6.57 -5.22 14.19
C LEU A 150 5.13 -4.72 14.34
N LEU A 151 4.23 -5.52 14.92
CA LEU A 151 2.86 -5.11 15.25
C LEU A 151 2.81 -4.01 16.34
N GLU A 152 3.84 -3.93 17.19
CA GLU A 152 4.00 -2.87 18.19
C GLU A 152 4.47 -1.54 17.57
N SER A 153 5.09 -1.59 16.40
CA SER A 153 5.46 -0.40 15.62
C SER A 153 4.24 0.25 14.96
N ASP A 154 4.42 1.45 14.43
CA ASP A 154 3.34 2.23 13.80
C ASP A 154 2.99 1.76 12.36
N VAL A 155 2.84 0.45 12.16
CA VAL A 155 2.33 -0.12 10.91
C VAL A 155 0.89 0.35 10.68
N ARG A 156 0.54 0.61 9.41
CA ARG A 156 -0.73 1.24 9.02
C ARG A 156 -1.67 0.31 8.27
N SER A 157 -1.16 -0.82 7.80
CA SER A 157 -1.93 -1.93 7.23
C SER A 157 -1.26 -3.26 7.58
N VAL A 158 -2.08 -4.29 7.83
CA VAL A 158 -1.61 -5.64 8.11
C VAL A 158 -2.31 -6.61 7.16
N GLY A 159 -1.51 -7.34 6.41
CA GLY A 159 -1.90 -8.52 5.65
C GLY A 159 -1.57 -9.78 6.45
N TYR A 160 -2.48 -10.74 6.52
CA TYR A 160 -2.24 -12.03 7.18
C TYR A 160 -2.70 -13.17 6.27
N ILE A 161 -1.90 -14.22 6.15
CA ILE A 161 -2.22 -15.44 5.40
C ILE A 161 -1.97 -16.63 6.33
N GLY A 162 -3.05 -17.28 6.78
CA GLY A 162 -2.92 -18.41 7.68
C GLY A 162 -4.24 -18.85 8.32
N ASN A 163 -4.24 -19.17 9.61
CA ASN A 163 -5.42 -19.72 10.28
C ASN A 163 -6.25 -18.66 11.06
N GLN A 164 -7.52 -18.98 11.30
CA GLN A 164 -8.44 -18.06 11.99
C GLN A 164 -8.07 -17.78 13.45
N GLU A 165 -7.35 -18.67 14.13
CA GLU A 165 -7.01 -18.47 15.53
C GLU A 165 -5.98 -17.34 15.68
N VAL A 166 -4.93 -17.38 14.87
CA VAL A 166 -3.90 -16.33 14.84
C VAL A 166 -4.47 -15.03 14.27
N GLU A 167 -5.32 -15.07 13.25
CA GLU A 167 -6.04 -13.90 12.72
C GLU A 167 -6.79 -13.14 13.83
N ARG A 168 -7.59 -13.85 14.65
CA ARG A 168 -8.31 -13.25 15.78
C ARG A 168 -7.37 -12.65 16.82
N ASN A 169 -6.22 -13.28 17.05
CA ASN A 169 -5.21 -12.77 17.98
C ASN A 169 -4.57 -11.48 17.46
N ILE A 170 -4.19 -11.43 16.18
CA ILE A 170 -3.69 -10.22 15.52
C ILE A 170 -4.75 -9.11 15.57
N ASN A 171 -6.00 -9.41 15.23
CA ASN A 171 -7.10 -8.44 15.28
C ASN A 171 -7.27 -7.84 16.68
N ARG A 172 -7.27 -8.68 17.72
CA ARG A 172 -7.32 -8.23 19.12
C ARG A 172 -6.10 -7.40 19.53
N GLN A 173 -4.91 -7.71 19.03
CA GLN A 173 -3.70 -6.93 19.31
C GLN A 173 -3.79 -5.55 18.65
N LEU A 174 -4.19 -5.49 17.38
CA LEU A 174 -4.37 -4.24 16.65
C LEU A 174 -5.46 -3.36 17.29
N ALA A 175 -6.58 -3.94 17.71
CA ALA A 175 -7.67 -3.22 18.36
C ALA A 175 -7.29 -2.60 19.71
N LYS A 176 -6.25 -3.11 20.39
CA LYS A 176 -5.74 -2.54 21.65
C LYS A 176 -4.83 -1.33 21.46
N ARG A 177 -4.36 -1.07 20.23
CA ARG A 177 -3.43 0.04 19.97
C ARG A 177 -4.13 1.38 20.21
N THR A 178 -3.38 2.30 20.80
CA THR A 178 -3.76 3.71 20.82
C THR A 178 -3.32 4.35 19.51
N GLY A 179 -4.21 5.03 18.80
CA GLY A 179 -3.89 5.71 17.54
C GLY A 179 -4.86 5.37 16.42
N ALA A 180 -4.41 5.49 15.17
CA ALA A 180 -5.26 5.19 14.03
C ALA A 180 -5.59 3.69 13.96
N ILE A 181 -6.83 3.39 13.57
CA ILE A 181 -7.28 2.02 13.35
C ILE A 181 -6.49 1.42 12.18
N VAL A 182 -5.76 0.34 12.46
CA VAL A 182 -4.99 -0.40 11.47
C VAL A 182 -5.91 -1.40 10.78
N GLY A 183 -5.88 -1.43 9.44
CA GLY A 183 -6.68 -2.40 8.71
C GLY A 183 -6.01 -3.76 8.72
N LEU A 184 -6.78 -4.80 9.04
CA LEU A 184 -6.38 -6.19 8.89
C LEU A 184 -7.06 -6.77 7.62
N VAL A 185 -6.25 -7.35 6.75
CA VAL A 185 -6.67 -8.05 5.54
C VAL A 185 -6.19 -9.48 5.68
N SER A 186 -7.10 -10.40 5.95
CA SER A 186 -6.74 -11.78 6.29
C SER A 186 -7.25 -12.74 5.24
N GLU A 187 -6.35 -13.60 4.77
CA GLU A 187 -6.66 -14.77 3.99
C GLU A 187 -6.60 -16.00 4.91
N THR A 188 -7.78 -16.46 5.36
CA THR A 188 -7.87 -17.62 6.26
C THR A 188 -8.26 -18.92 5.56
N ASP A 189 -8.77 -18.82 4.33
CA ASP A 189 -8.98 -19.97 3.46
C ASP A 189 -7.78 -20.05 2.52
N VAL A 190 -6.73 -20.73 2.98
CA VAL A 190 -5.44 -20.84 2.27
C VAL A 190 -5.48 -21.82 1.09
N GLU A 191 -6.63 -22.45 0.81
CA GLU A 191 -6.82 -23.30 -0.35
C GLU A 191 -7.50 -22.53 -1.49
N LEU A 192 -8.61 -21.85 -1.20
CA LEU A 192 -9.40 -21.12 -2.20
C LEU A 192 -8.98 -19.66 -2.38
N ILE A 193 -8.30 -19.08 -1.39
CA ILE A 193 -7.76 -17.72 -1.37
C ILE A 193 -8.72 -16.63 -1.92
N PRO A 194 -9.97 -16.55 -1.41
CA PRO A 194 -10.98 -15.63 -1.95
C PRO A 194 -10.61 -14.16 -1.84
N VAL A 195 -9.83 -13.76 -0.84
CA VAL A 195 -9.38 -12.35 -0.68
C VAL A 195 -8.31 -12.02 -1.73
N ALA A 196 -7.42 -12.96 -2.03
CA ALA A 196 -6.44 -12.81 -3.12
C ALA A 196 -7.11 -12.71 -4.50
N HIS A 197 -8.26 -13.36 -4.69
CA HIS A 197 -9.03 -13.29 -5.93
C HIS A 197 -9.95 -12.06 -6.04
N ASP A 198 -10.00 -11.19 -5.03
CA ASP A 198 -10.81 -9.97 -5.08
C ASP A 198 -10.16 -8.91 -6.00
N PRO A 199 -10.84 -8.48 -7.08
CA PRO A 199 -10.34 -7.41 -7.95
C PRO A 199 -10.19 -6.06 -7.22
N HIS A 200 -10.89 -5.86 -6.10
CA HIS A 200 -10.85 -4.62 -5.32
C HIS A 200 -9.87 -4.66 -4.15
N LEU A 201 -9.04 -5.72 -4.03
CA LEU A 201 -8.12 -5.91 -2.90
C LEU A 201 -7.24 -4.68 -2.62
N SER A 202 -6.82 -3.95 -3.65
CA SER A 202 -5.99 -2.75 -3.51
C SER A 202 -6.64 -1.63 -2.70
N LEU A 203 -7.98 -1.54 -2.68
CA LEU A 203 -8.72 -0.57 -1.86
C LEU A 203 -8.55 -0.84 -0.35
N ARG A 204 -8.14 -2.05 0.05
CA ARG A 204 -7.86 -2.38 1.46
C ARG A 204 -6.55 -1.76 1.96
N PHE A 205 -5.70 -1.28 1.06
CA PHE A 205 -4.37 -0.75 1.35
C PHE A 205 -4.22 0.76 1.10
N ILE A 206 -5.29 1.46 0.73
CA ILE A 206 -5.27 2.91 0.51
C ILE A 206 -5.90 3.69 1.68
N THR A 207 -5.63 4.99 1.70
CA THR A 207 -6.49 5.99 2.31
C THR A 207 -6.97 6.95 1.23
N GLU A 208 -8.20 7.42 1.36
CA GLU A 208 -8.69 8.53 0.57
C GLU A 208 -8.12 9.84 1.11
N ARG A 209 -7.81 10.77 0.21
CA ARG A 209 -7.34 12.12 0.53
C ARG A 209 -8.05 13.13 -0.35
N THR A 210 -8.40 14.25 0.24
CA THR A 210 -8.94 15.40 -0.49
C THR A 210 -7.92 16.53 -0.54
N ARG A 211 -7.81 17.19 -1.69
CA ARG A 211 -7.03 18.41 -1.88
C ARG A 211 -7.96 19.52 -2.36
N THR A 212 -8.02 20.60 -1.59
CA THR A 212 -8.78 21.81 -1.91
C THR A 212 -7.81 22.96 -2.12
N ILE A 213 -7.87 23.60 -3.29
CA ILE A 213 -7.03 24.74 -3.64
C ILE A 213 -7.95 25.93 -3.94
N ASN A 214 -7.82 26.98 -3.12
CA ASN A 214 -8.43 28.27 -3.40
C ASN A 214 -7.63 28.94 -4.52
N ILE A 215 -8.15 28.88 -5.74
CA ILE A 215 -7.64 29.66 -6.85
C ILE A 215 -8.30 31.02 -6.71
N THR A 216 -7.55 32.03 -6.24
CA THR A 216 -8.05 33.41 -6.17
C THR A 216 -8.88 33.70 -7.41
N ALA A 217 -10.15 34.06 -7.22
CA ALA A 217 -10.99 34.44 -8.34
C ALA A 217 -10.26 35.56 -9.07
N VAL A 218 -9.79 35.28 -10.30
CA VAL A 218 -9.23 36.32 -11.18
C VAL A 218 -10.28 37.40 -11.46
N GLY A 219 -11.54 37.16 -11.11
CA GLY A 219 -12.55 38.20 -10.90
C GLY A 219 -13.02 38.22 -9.44
N GLY A 220 -12.36 39.02 -8.60
CA GLY A 220 -13.14 39.82 -7.67
C GLY A 220 -14.16 40.58 -8.53
N ASN A 221 -15.43 40.60 -8.14
CA ASN A 221 -16.44 41.40 -8.84
C ASN A 221 -15.86 42.81 -9.02
N ALA A 222 -15.46 43.18 -10.24
CA ALA A 222 -14.72 44.43 -10.48
C ALA A 222 -15.52 45.64 -9.95
N THR A 223 -16.84 45.52 -9.97
CA THR A 223 -17.80 46.48 -9.41
C THR A 223 -17.65 46.68 -7.89
N LEU A 224 -17.19 45.66 -7.12
CA LEU A 224 -16.90 45.78 -5.69
C LEU A 224 -15.53 46.43 -5.42
N LEU A 225 -14.59 46.36 -6.36
CA LEU A 225 -13.30 47.07 -6.27
C LEU A 225 -13.42 48.56 -6.62
N GLU A 226 -14.37 48.92 -7.50
CA GLU A 226 -14.65 50.31 -7.90
C GLU A 226 -15.42 51.12 -6.83
N LEU A 227 -16.15 50.46 -5.92
CA LEU A 227 -16.89 51.14 -4.83
C LEU A 227 -15.98 51.81 -3.78
N GLY A 228 -14.66 51.54 -3.80
CA GLY A 228 -13.69 52.15 -2.89
C GLY A 228 -12.82 53.25 -3.50
N SER A 229 -13.00 53.59 -4.79
CA SER A 229 -12.17 54.58 -5.49
C SER A 229 -12.85 55.94 -5.73
N GLU A 230 -14.09 56.14 -5.26
CA GLU A 230 -14.66 57.48 -5.18
C GLU A 230 -13.97 58.24 -4.04
N THR A 231 -13.14 59.19 -4.47
CA THR A 231 -12.40 60.15 -3.64
C THR A 231 -13.38 61.00 -2.84
N HIS A 232 -13.31 60.89 -1.50
CA HIS A 232 -13.73 61.94 -0.59
C HIS A 232 -12.63 62.99 -0.43
#